data_AF-A0A4C1YT18-F1
#
_entry.id   AF-A0A4C1YT18-F1
#
_cell.length_a   1.000
_cell.length_b   1.000
_cell.length_c   1.000
_cell.angle_alpha   90.00
_cell.angle_beta   90.00
_cell.angle_gamma   90.00
#
_symmetry.space_group_name_H-M   'P 1'
#
loop_
_entity.id
_entity.type
_entity.pdbx_description
1 polymer ?
#
loop_
_entity_poly.entity_id
_entity_poly.type
_entity_poly.pdbx_seq_one_letter_code
_entity_poly.pdbx_strand_id
1 'polypeptide(L)'
;MVFERSESTNERDILIEGEIVEQVKVFVFLGSLLTNDGKHDRDIERRGNAGDRVNGALLSIMNSKSISRLAIHNEVLIPTLMCVSENWVWQKKNKSRVDVMERLSLRSQCGVSREDRCRDSNVRERCSLQEDVVIRVERDMLRWFGHL
;
A
#
# COMPACT_ATOMS: atom_id res chain seq x y z
N MET A 1 24.52 9.50 10.81
CA MET A 1 23.53 10.59 10.62
C MET A 1 22.52 10.53 11.73
N VAL A 2 22.15 11.67 12.32
CA VAL A 2 21.15 11.77 13.39
C VAL A 2 19.93 12.54 12.91
N PHE A 3 18.77 12.16 13.43
CA PHE A 3 17.47 12.65 13.00
C PHE A 3 16.82 13.44 14.14
N GLU A 4 16.79 14.78 14.04
CA GLU A 4 16.21 15.65 15.07
C GLU A 4 14.72 15.92 14.79
N ARG A 5 13.89 15.86 15.85
CA ARG A 5 12.47 16.17 15.79
C ARG A 5 12.28 17.68 15.97
N SER A 6 11.51 18.31 15.07
CA SER A 6 11.49 19.75 14.78
C SER A 6 11.06 20.75 15.88
N GLU A 7 11.18 20.44 17.16
CA GLU A 7 10.82 21.39 18.24
C GLU A 7 11.96 22.32 18.67
N SER A 8 13.21 22.09 18.23
CA SER A 8 14.32 23.04 18.43
C SER A 8 14.99 23.42 17.11
N THR A 9 15.01 24.71 16.79
CA THR A 9 15.82 25.31 15.73
C THR A 9 17.30 25.47 16.11
N ASN A 10 17.78 24.67 17.05
CA ASN A 10 19.15 24.79 17.54
C ASN A 10 19.93 23.63 16.96
N GLU A 11 20.79 23.90 15.96
CA GLU A 11 21.84 22.95 15.56
C GLU A 11 22.60 22.53 16.83
N ARG A 12 22.48 21.27 17.21
CA ARG A 12 23.21 20.68 18.32
C ARG A 12 24.26 19.74 17.78
N ASP A 13 25.50 19.93 18.21
CA ASP A 13 26.58 18.99 17.91
C ASP A 13 26.32 17.69 18.66
N ILE A 14 25.87 16.66 17.94
CA ILE A 14 25.66 15.32 18.48
C ILE A 14 26.92 14.52 18.23
N LEU A 15 27.61 14.16 19.31
CA LEU A 15 28.83 13.37 19.29
C LEU A 15 28.49 11.88 19.50
N ILE A 16 28.89 11.03 18.56
CA ILE A 16 28.88 9.57 18.72
C ILE A 16 30.34 9.12 18.67
N GLU A 17 30.82 8.47 19.73
CA GLU A 17 32.22 8.01 19.85
C GLU A 17 33.28 9.12 19.63
N GLY A 18 32.90 10.39 19.86
CA GLY A 18 33.78 11.55 19.66
C GLY A 18 33.72 12.17 18.26
N GLU A 19 32.96 11.61 17.33
CA GLU A 19 32.72 12.19 16.01
C GLU A 19 31.39 12.96 15.96
N ILE A 20 31.42 14.14 15.32
CA ILE A 20 30.22 14.95 15.09
C ILE A 20 29.41 14.30 13.97
N VAL A 21 28.15 13.96 14.27
CA VAL A 21 27.28 13.30 13.32
C VAL A 21 26.41 14.31 12.59
N GLU A 22 26.42 14.24 11.26
CA GLU A 22 25.59 15.11 10.40
C GLU A 22 24.09 14.98 10.73
N GLN A 23 23.45 16.13 10.93
CA GLN A 23 22.01 16.26 11.07
C GLN A 23 21.34 16.49 9.73
N VAL A 24 20.39 15.63 9.37
CA VAL A 24 19.67 15.72 8.08
C VAL A 24 18.17 15.85 8.30
N LYS A 25 17.51 16.67 7.47
CA LYS A 25 16.05 16.89 7.55
C LYS A 25 15.23 15.72 7.00
N VAL A 26 15.83 14.95 6.09
CA VAL A 26 15.22 13.82 5.41
C VAL A 26 16.27 12.70 5.33
N PHE A 27 15.89 11.50 5.74
CA PHE A 27 16.79 10.34 5.75
C PHE A 27 16.05 9.08 5.31
N VAL A 28 16.71 8.23 4.52
CA VAL A 28 16.13 6.93 4.15
C VAL A 28 16.80 5.85 4.96
N PHE A 29 16.04 5.21 5.83
CA PHE A 29 16.51 4.10 6.67
C PHE A 29 15.73 2.83 6.36
N LEU A 30 16.41 1.77 5.92
CA LEU A 30 15.80 0.48 5.58
C LEU A 30 14.59 0.61 4.62
N GLY A 31 14.65 1.58 3.70
CA GLY A 31 13.57 1.87 2.76
C GLY A 31 12.46 2.77 3.29
N SER A 32 12.48 3.19 4.56
CA SER A 32 11.55 4.18 5.14
C SER A 32 12.13 5.59 5.04
N LEU A 33 11.36 6.52 4.49
CA LEU A 33 11.68 7.95 4.46
C LEU A 33 11.29 8.59 5.80
N LEU A 34 12.30 8.94 6.58
CA LEU A 34 12.14 9.69 7.82
C LEU A 34 12.22 11.19 7.49
N THR A 35 11.32 11.98 8.08
CA THR A 35 11.25 13.44 7.92
C THR A 35 11.23 14.12 9.30
N ASN A 36 12.00 15.20 9.46
CA ASN A 36 12.27 15.83 10.77
C ASN A 36 11.02 16.39 11.49
N ASP A 37 9.93 16.60 10.76
CA ASP A 37 8.60 16.93 11.29
C ASP A 37 7.89 15.73 11.95
N GLY A 38 8.50 14.54 11.90
CA GLY A 38 7.95 13.30 12.44
C GLY A 38 6.71 12.79 11.70
N LYS A 39 6.39 13.35 10.52
CA LYS A 39 5.20 12.97 9.75
C LYS A 39 5.53 11.86 8.77
N HIS A 40 4.67 10.84 8.70
CA HIS A 40 4.85 9.72 7.77
C HIS A 40 4.22 9.96 6.38
N ASP A 41 3.52 11.07 6.17
CA ASP A 41 2.76 11.33 4.94
C ASP A 41 3.63 11.24 3.67
N ARG A 42 4.85 11.76 3.72
CA ARG A 42 5.79 11.74 2.59
C ARG A 42 6.32 10.34 2.29
N ASP A 43 6.56 9.51 3.30
CA ASP A 43 6.96 8.11 3.11
C ASP A 43 5.81 7.29 2.52
N ILE A 44 4.61 7.48 3.06
CA ILE A 44 3.39 6.83 2.59
C ILE A 44 3.11 7.19 1.12
N GLU A 45 3.26 8.46 0.75
CA GLU A 45 3.08 8.91 -0.63
C GLU A 45 4.16 8.31 -1.56
N ARG A 46 5.43 8.39 -1.16
CA ARG A 46 6.55 7.82 -1.92
C ARG A 46 6.36 6.33 -2.19
N ARG A 47 6.00 5.57 -1.16
CA ARG A 47 5.75 4.12 -1.25
C ARG A 47 4.48 3.80 -2.04
N GLY A 48 3.42 4.58 -1.84
CA GLY A 48 2.19 4.46 -2.63
C GLY A 48 2.46 4.63 -4.12
N ASN A 49 3.23 5.65 -4.50
CA ASN A 49 3.63 5.88 -5.89
C ASN A 49 4.50 4.76 -6.47
N ALA A 50 5.38 4.17 -5.65
CA ALA A 50 6.15 2.99 -6.06
C ALA A 50 5.24 1.77 -6.26
N GLY A 51 4.27 1.56 -5.36
CA GLY A 51 3.25 0.52 -5.48
C GLY A 51 2.38 0.68 -6.72
N ASP A 52 1.95 1.91 -7.03
CA ASP A 52 1.14 2.20 -8.21
C ASP A 52 1.87 1.85 -9.53
N ARG A 53 3.20 2.04 -9.59
CA ARG A 53 4.03 1.63 -10.74
C ARG A 53 4.05 0.11 -10.93
N VAL A 54 4.24 -0.63 -9.84
CA VAL A 54 4.23 -2.11 -9.88
C VAL A 54 2.83 -2.64 -10.18
N ASN A 55 1.80 -1.97 -9.67
CA ASN A 55 0.41 -2.33 -9.93
C ASN A 55 0.04 -2.24 -11.41
N GLY A 56 0.58 -1.28 -12.17
CA GLY A 56 0.37 -1.23 -13.63
C GLY A 56 0.91 -2.49 -14.34
N ALA A 57 2.11 -2.94 -13.94
CA ALA A 57 2.71 -4.17 -14.46
C ALA A 57 1.92 -5.41 -14.03
N LEU A 58 1.53 -5.50 -12.75
CA LEU A 58 0.67 -6.56 -12.22
C LEU A 58 -0.67 -6.64 -12.98
N LEU A 59 -1.31 -5.51 -13.24
CA LEU A 59 -2.56 -5.45 -13.99
C LEU A 59 -2.39 -5.99 -15.41
N SER A 60 -1.26 -5.72 -16.06
CA SER A 60 -0.93 -6.26 -17.38
C SER A 60 -0.76 -7.78 -17.38
N ILE A 61 -0.14 -8.33 -16.33
CA ILE A 61 0.04 -9.76 -16.12
C ILE A 61 -1.31 -10.44 -15.85
N MET A 62 -2.15 -9.82 -15.02
CA MET A 62 -3.54 -10.25 -14.76
C MET A 62 -4.43 -10.24 -16.01
N ASN A 63 -4.04 -9.49 -17.04
CA ASN A 63 -4.71 -9.43 -18.34
C ASN A 63 -4.19 -10.45 -19.35
N SER A 64 -3.15 -11.22 -19.01
CA SER A 64 -2.69 -12.33 -19.84
C SER A 64 -3.67 -13.52 -19.77
N LYS A 65 -3.85 -14.22 -20.90
CA LYS A 65 -4.77 -15.37 -21.02
C LYS A 65 -4.24 -16.67 -20.40
N SER A 66 -2.99 -16.69 -19.92
CA SER A 66 -2.25 -17.93 -19.63
C SER A 66 -2.37 -18.43 -18.19
N ILE A 67 -2.88 -17.62 -17.26
CA ILE A 67 -2.98 -17.97 -15.83
C ILE A 67 -4.44 -17.79 -15.39
N SER A 68 -4.94 -18.63 -14.48
CA SER A 68 -6.26 -18.42 -13.89
C SER A 68 -6.26 -17.06 -13.17
N ARG A 69 -7.01 -16.11 -13.73
CA ARG A 69 -7.10 -14.71 -13.27
C ARG A 69 -7.48 -14.61 -11.79
N LEU A 70 -8.24 -15.60 -11.30
CA LEU A 70 -8.64 -15.78 -9.91
C LEU A 70 -7.47 -16.20 -8.99
N ALA A 71 -6.55 -17.04 -9.46
CA ALA A 71 -5.37 -17.43 -8.68
C ALA A 71 -4.43 -16.24 -8.50
N ILE A 72 -4.18 -15.46 -9.55
CA ILE A 72 -3.39 -14.22 -9.42
C ILE A 72 -4.05 -13.25 -8.43
N HIS A 73 -5.38 -13.15 -8.45
CA HIS A 73 -6.10 -12.32 -7.50
C HIS A 73 -5.83 -12.74 -6.04
N ASN A 74 -5.95 -14.03 -5.74
CA ASN A 74 -5.83 -14.53 -4.37
C ASN A 74 -4.37 -14.69 -3.90
N GLU A 75 -3.45 -15.10 -4.78
CA GLU A 75 -2.06 -15.40 -4.45
C GLU A 75 -1.12 -14.20 -4.57
N VAL A 76 -1.47 -13.21 -5.42
CA VAL A 76 -0.57 -12.08 -5.68
C VAL A 76 -1.19 -10.77 -5.21
N LEU A 77 -2.41 -10.44 -5.64
CA LEU A 77 -3.01 -9.15 -5.31
C LEU A 77 -3.30 -9.01 -3.81
N ILE A 78 -3.92 -10.02 -3.20
CA ILE A 78 -4.29 -9.97 -1.76
C ILE A 78 -3.05 -9.92 -0.86
N PRO A 79 -2.03 -10.79 -1.01
CA PRO A 79 -0.81 -10.71 -0.20
C PRO A 79 -0.02 -9.41 -0.41
N THR A 80 0.00 -8.88 -1.65
CA THR A 80 0.65 -7.58 -1.93
C THR A 80 -0.09 -6.45 -1.22
N LEU A 81 -1.41 -6.41 -1.30
CA LEU A 81 -2.23 -5.42 -0.59
C LEU A 81 -2.08 -5.53 0.93
N MET A 82 -2.01 -6.77 1.46
CA MET A 82 -1.74 -7.04 2.87
C MET A 82 -0.40 -6.46 3.31
N CYS A 83 0.70 -6.81 2.64
CA CYS A 83 2.04 -6.33 2.97
C CYS A 83 2.16 -4.80 2.86
N VAL A 84 1.50 -4.19 1.88
CA VAL A 84 1.43 -2.73 1.77
C VAL A 84 0.62 -2.12 2.91
N SER A 85 -0.47 -2.78 3.33
CA SER A 85 -1.35 -2.31 4.40
C SER A 85 -0.73 -2.40 5.80
N GLU A 86 0.22 -3.31 6.05
CA GLU A 86 0.99 -3.38 7.30
C GLU A 86 1.71 -2.06 7.61
N ASN A 87 2.03 -1.28 6.56
CA ASN A 87 2.71 0.01 6.67
C ASN A 87 1.74 1.20 6.56
N TRP A 88 0.44 0.96 6.46
CA TRP A 88 -0.59 1.99 6.38
C TRP A 88 -1.39 2.06 7.67
N VAL A 89 -1.62 3.26 8.18
CA VAL A 89 -2.69 3.46 9.17
C VAL A 89 -4.02 3.16 8.47
N TRP A 90 -4.84 2.26 9.02
CA TRP A 90 -6.11 1.81 8.41
C TRP A 90 -7.22 2.88 8.48
N GLN A 91 -6.97 4.01 7.84
CA GLN A 91 -7.88 5.14 7.74
C GLN A 91 -8.78 5.03 6.50
N LYS A 92 -9.87 5.79 6.49
CA LYS A 92 -10.85 5.84 5.41
C LYS A 92 -10.23 6.09 4.02
N LYS A 93 -9.15 6.89 3.95
CA LYS A 93 -8.38 7.17 2.73
C LYS A 93 -7.69 5.93 2.16
N ASN A 94 -7.18 5.06 3.03
CA ASN A 94 -6.47 3.86 2.62
C ASN A 94 -7.46 2.75 2.25
N LYS A 95 -8.57 2.63 2.99
CA LYS A 95 -9.70 1.76 2.61
C LYS A 95 -10.22 2.06 1.20
N SER A 96 -10.41 3.35 0.87
CA SER A 96 -10.88 3.73 -0.48
C SER A 96 -9.86 3.44 -1.58
N ARG A 97 -8.55 3.52 -1.31
CA ARG A 97 -7.51 3.12 -2.27
C ARG A 97 -7.57 1.62 -2.56
N VAL A 98 -7.70 0.80 -1.51
CA VAL A 98 -7.83 -0.67 -1.66
C VAL A 98 -9.08 -1.04 -2.45
N ASP A 99 -10.22 -0.42 -2.15
CA ASP A 99 -11.49 -0.64 -2.87
C ASP A 99 -11.41 -0.23 -4.37
N VAL A 100 -10.69 0.85 -4.69
CA VAL A 100 -10.45 1.24 -6.08
C VAL A 100 -9.54 0.22 -6.79
N MET A 101 -8.47 -0.24 -6.13
CA MET A 101 -7.56 -1.25 -6.69
C MET A 101 -8.27 -2.59 -6.94
N GLU A 102 -9.08 -3.06 -5.98
CA GLU A 102 -9.90 -4.27 -6.12
C GLU A 102 -10.85 -4.14 -7.32
N ARG A 103 -11.61 -3.04 -7.41
CA ARG A 103 -12.55 -2.85 -8.53
C ARG A 103 -11.90 -2.78 -9.90
N LEU A 104 -10.72 -2.18 -10.00
CA LEU A 104 -9.95 -2.16 -11.25
C LEU A 104 -9.48 -3.56 -11.62
N SER A 105 -8.93 -4.31 -10.66
CA SER A 105 -8.54 -5.71 -10.83
C SER A 105 -9.71 -6.57 -11.31
N LEU A 106 -10.86 -6.51 -10.63
CA LEU A 106 -12.04 -7.32 -10.99
C LEU A 106 -12.57 -7.01 -12.38
N ARG A 107 -12.67 -5.73 -12.73
CA ARG A 107 -13.05 -5.31 -14.09
C ARG A 107 -12.09 -5.85 -15.13
N SER A 108 -10.79 -5.78 -14.84
CA SER A 108 -9.75 -6.39 -15.65
C SER A 108 -10.04 -7.88 -15.86
N GLN A 109 -10.19 -8.64 -14.77
CA GLN A 109 -10.41 -10.10 -14.77
C GLN A 109 -11.69 -10.54 -15.48
N CYS A 110 -12.74 -9.74 -15.35
CA CYS A 110 -14.02 -10.00 -15.99
C CYS A 110 -14.08 -9.39 -17.42
N GLY A 111 -13.01 -8.73 -17.90
CA GLY A 111 -12.92 -8.15 -19.25
C GLY A 111 -13.87 -6.96 -19.48
N VAL A 112 -14.26 -6.28 -18.40
CA VAL A 112 -15.27 -5.22 -18.40
C VAL A 112 -14.57 -3.86 -18.36
N SER A 113 -14.85 -3.02 -19.35
CA SER A 113 -14.39 -1.64 -19.43
C SER A 113 -15.30 -0.69 -18.64
N ARG A 114 -14.91 0.58 -18.53
CA ARG A 114 -15.80 1.62 -17.96
C ARG A 114 -16.99 1.93 -18.88
N GLU A 115 -16.86 1.70 -20.18
CA GLU A 115 -17.88 2.00 -21.19
C GLU A 115 -19.07 1.04 -21.11
N ASP A 116 -18.82 -0.20 -20.67
CA ASP A 116 -19.84 -1.23 -20.48
C ASP A 116 -20.88 -0.87 -19.41
N ARG A 117 -20.64 0.20 -18.62
CA ARG A 117 -21.50 0.67 -17.50
C ARG A 117 -21.99 -0.47 -16.60
N CYS A 118 -21.18 -1.52 -16.46
CA CYS A 118 -21.53 -2.68 -15.67
C CYS A 118 -21.49 -2.31 -14.18
N ARG A 119 -22.53 -2.69 -13.45
CA ARG A 119 -22.60 -2.50 -12.00
C ARG A 119 -21.50 -3.31 -11.31
N ASP A 120 -20.90 -2.75 -10.25
CA ASP A 120 -19.85 -3.42 -9.46
C ASP A 120 -20.32 -4.79 -8.93
N SER A 121 -21.60 -4.91 -8.55
CA SER A 121 -22.22 -6.17 -8.11
C SER A 121 -22.13 -7.27 -9.17
N ASN A 122 -22.40 -6.94 -10.43
CA ASN A 122 -22.40 -7.89 -11.53
C ASN A 122 -20.97 -8.33 -11.87
N VAL A 123 -19.99 -7.42 -11.75
CA VAL A 123 -18.57 -7.76 -11.93
C VAL A 123 -18.11 -8.71 -10.83
N ARG A 124 -18.51 -8.47 -9.57
CA ARG A 124 -18.19 -9.36 -8.44
C ARG A 124 -18.79 -10.75 -8.59
N GLU A 125 -20.05 -10.84 -9.02
CA GLU A 125 -20.74 -12.10 -9.28
C GLU A 125 -20.03 -12.93 -10.37
N ARG A 126 -19.68 -12.29 -11.50
CA ARG A 126 -18.95 -12.92 -12.60
C ARG A 126 -17.57 -13.42 -12.21
N CYS A 127 -16.91 -12.72 -11.30
CA CYS A 127 -15.58 -13.06 -10.83
C CYS A 127 -15.62 -14.00 -9.58
N SER A 128 -16.80 -14.49 -9.17
CA SER A 128 -17.03 -15.51 -8.12
C SER A 128 -16.35 -15.24 -6.77
N LEU A 129 -16.17 -13.98 -6.40
CA LEU A 129 -15.59 -13.60 -5.10
C LEU A 129 -16.66 -13.53 -4.03
N GLN A 130 -16.54 -14.38 -3.00
CA GLN A 130 -17.46 -14.41 -1.87
C GLN A 130 -17.17 -13.34 -0.81
N GLU A 131 -15.93 -12.83 -0.73
CA GLU A 131 -15.53 -11.91 0.32
C GLU A 131 -14.74 -10.72 -0.25
N ASP A 132 -15.14 -9.53 0.16
CA ASP A 132 -14.50 -8.26 -0.19
C ASP A 132 -13.04 -8.20 0.30
N VAL A 133 -12.13 -7.74 -0.56
CA VAL A 133 -10.71 -7.64 -0.22
C VAL A 133 -10.47 -6.69 0.96
N VAL A 134 -11.24 -5.61 1.07
CA VAL A 134 -11.14 -4.68 2.21
C VAL A 134 -11.47 -5.38 3.52
N ILE A 135 -12.50 -6.22 3.54
CA ILE A 135 -12.89 -7.01 4.73
C ILE A 135 -11.78 -8.02 5.07
N ARG A 136 -11.22 -8.67 4.05
CA ARG A 136 -10.14 -9.65 4.21
C ARG A 136 -8.88 -9.01 4.80
N VAL A 137 -8.47 -7.87 4.23
CA VAL A 137 -7.32 -7.09 4.70
C VAL A 137 -7.55 -6.58 6.13
N GLU A 138 -8.74 -6.07 6.43
CA GLU A 138 -9.10 -5.61 7.77
C GLU A 138 -9.05 -6.75 8.80
N ARG A 139 -9.58 -7.93 8.46
CA ARG A 139 -9.52 -9.12 9.32
C ARG A 139 -8.08 -9.55 9.58
N ASP A 140 -7.28 -9.67 8.53
CA ASP A 140 -5.90 -10.15 8.67
C ASP A 140 -5.03 -9.12 9.41
N MET A 141 -5.30 -7.83 9.24
CA MET A 141 -4.67 -6.77 10.02
C MET A 141 -5.06 -6.85 11.51
N LEU A 142 -6.34 -7.09 11.82
CA LEU A 142 -6.79 -7.34 13.20
C LEU A 142 -6.12 -8.57 13.81
N ARG A 143 -5.96 -9.65 13.04
CA ARG A 143 -5.22 -10.86 13.47
C ARG A 143 -3.75 -10.54 13.75
N TRP A 144 -3.12 -9.71 12.92
CA TRP A 144 -1.73 -9.29 13.10
C TRP A 144 -1.52 -8.45 14.37
N PHE A 145 -2.48 -7.58 14.69
CA PHE A 145 -2.50 -6.84 15.95
C PHE A 145 -2.89 -7.68 17.18
N GLY A 146 -3.28 -8.95 16.99
CA GLY A 146 -3.70 -9.85 18.08
C GLY A 146 -5.10 -9.54 18.62
N HIS A 147 -5.95 -8.87 17.83
CA HIS A 147 -7.33 -8.55 18.20
C HIS A 147 -8.34 -9.68 17.88
N LEU A 148 -7.87 -10.80 17.29
CA LEU A 148 -8.65 -11.98 16.91
C LEU A 148 -7.95 -13.26 17.35
#